data_AF-A0A6F8V2V0-F1
#
_entry.id   AF-A0A6F8V2V0-F1
#
_cell.length_a   1.000
_cell.length_b   1.000
_cell.length_c   1.000
_cell.angle_alpha   90.00
_cell.angle_beta   90.00
_cell.angle_gamma   90.00
#
_symmetry.space_group_name_H-M   'P 1'
#
loop_
_entity.id
_entity.type
_entity.pdbx_description
1 polymer ?
#
loop_
_entity_poly.entity_id
_entity_poly.type
_entity_poly.pdbx_seq_one_letter_code
_entity_poly.pdbx_strand_id
1 'polypeptide(L)'
;MRAEAMTDREFLSYCRGMAETPRCGFVPEQIARLYRLAGHSALADRWSEQPNGVCNMDRWAIRDAVKQAEERLVETPKTTAEILQFPR
;
A
#
# COMPACT_ATOMS: atom_id res chain seq x y z
N MET A 1 -24.17 5.17 6.58
CA MET A 1 -23.32 4.97 5.40
C MET A 1 -21.99 4.41 5.88
N ARG A 2 -21.68 3.14 5.59
CA ARG A 2 -20.31 2.64 5.72
C ARG A 2 -19.58 3.15 4.49
N ALA A 3 -18.63 4.07 4.65
CA ALA A 3 -17.71 4.38 3.56
C ALA A 3 -17.02 3.07 3.19
N GLU A 4 -17.20 2.60 1.96
CA GLU A 4 -16.52 1.42 1.48
C GLU A 4 -15.02 1.65 1.60
N ALA A 5 -14.32 0.75 2.28
CA ALA A 5 -12.89 0.87 2.48
C ALA A 5 -12.19 0.74 1.12
N MET A 6 -11.48 1.79 0.70
CA MET A 6 -10.68 1.81 -0.52
C MET A 6 -9.80 0.56 -0.62
N THR A 7 -9.94 -0.19 -1.71
CA THR A 7 -9.18 -1.41 -1.97
C THR A 7 -7.69 -1.13 -2.16
N ASP A 8 -6.84 -2.16 -2.05
CA ASP A 8 -5.40 -1.98 -2.26
C ASP A 8 -5.06 -1.56 -3.70
N ARG A 9 -5.82 -2.02 -4.69
CA ARG A 9 -5.63 -1.60 -6.10
C ARG A 9 -5.97 -0.13 -6.31
N GLU A 10 -7.09 0.33 -5.76
CA GLU A 10 -7.48 1.74 -5.81
C GLU A 10 -6.48 2.62 -5.08
N PHE A 11 -5.98 2.15 -3.93
CA PHE A 11 -4.95 2.84 -3.16
C PHE A 11 -3.64 2.99 -3.95
N LEU A 12 -3.16 1.93 -4.61
CA LEU A 12 -1.95 2.00 -5.42
C LEU A 12 -2.12 2.92 -6.65
N SER A 13 -3.31 2.91 -7.27
CA SER A 13 -3.66 3.85 -8.33
C SER A 13 -3.61 5.31 -7.84
N TYR A 14 -4.17 5.57 -6.65
CA TYR A 14 -4.09 6.87 -5.99
C TYR A 14 -2.62 7.29 -5.72
N CYS A 15 -1.81 6.39 -5.16
CA CYS A 15 -0.39 6.67 -4.89
C CYS A 15 0.39 7.01 -6.17
N ARG A 16 0.12 6.28 -7.26
CA ARG A 16 0.72 6.55 -8.57
C ARG A 16 0.34 7.94 -9.08
N GLY A 17 -0.94 8.31 -9.03
CA GLY A 17 -1.40 9.65 -9.42
C GLY A 17 -0.78 10.76 -8.57
N MET A 18 -0.67 10.56 -7.26
CA MET A 18 -0.01 11.52 -6.35
C MET A 18 1.48 11.69 -6.65
N ALA A 19 2.18 10.64 -7.12
CA ALA A 19 3.58 10.73 -7.53
C ALA A 19 3.80 11.52 -8.83
N GLU A 20 2.75 11.85 -9.57
CA GLU A 20 2.82 12.75 -10.73
C GLU A 20 2.64 14.22 -10.32
N THR A 21 2.12 14.47 -9.11
CA THR A 21 1.89 15.84 -8.61
C THR A 21 3.17 16.49 -8.10
N PRO A 22 3.25 17.84 -8.12
CA PRO A 22 4.42 18.56 -7.63
C PRO A 22 4.81 18.28 -6.17
N ARG A 23 3.81 18.03 -5.31
CA ARG A 23 3.95 18.00 -3.85
C ARG A 23 3.86 16.61 -3.22
N CYS A 24 3.64 15.56 -4.03
CA CYS A 24 3.67 14.13 -3.65
C CYS A 24 3.37 13.87 -2.16
N GLY A 25 2.22 14.38 -1.72
CA GLY A 25 1.92 14.54 -0.30
C GLY A 25 1.13 13.36 0.22
N PHE A 26 1.57 12.75 1.31
CA PHE A 26 0.88 11.65 1.96
C PHE A 26 0.87 11.82 3.47
N VAL A 27 -0.16 11.32 4.14
CA VAL A 27 -0.13 11.16 5.59
C VAL A 27 0.65 9.90 5.98
N PRO A 28 1.27 9.85 7.17
CA PRO A 28 2.05 8.72 7.62
C PRO A 28 1.34 7.36 7.52
N GLU A 29 0.04 7.29 7.79
CA GLU A 29 -0.72 6.03 7.66
C GLU A 29 -0.81 5.55 6.21
N GLN A 30 -0.89 6.46 5.23
CA GLN A 30 -0.86 6.11 3.81
C GLN A 30 0.53 5.60 3.43
N ILE A 31 1.58 6.27 3.92
CA ILE A 31 2.96 5.86 3.66
C ILE A 31 3.22 4.47 4.26
N ALA A 32 2.76 4.25 5.50
CA ALA A 32 2.84 2.95 6.16
C ALA A 32 2.09 1.86 5.41
N ARG A 33 0.86 2.14 4.95
CA ARG A 33 0.09 1.20 4.14
C ARG A 33 0.83 0.83 2.85
N LEU A 34 1.38 1.80 2.13
CA LEU A 34 2.13 1.58 0.90
C LEU A 34 3.36 0.70 1.15
N TYR A 35 4.16 1.01 2.16
CA TYR A 35 5.34 0.22 2.49
C TYR A 35 4.99 -1.20 2.94
N ARG A 36 3.88 -1.38 3.66
CA ARG A 36 3.42 -2.71 4.06
C ARG A 36 3.03 -3.55 2.84
N LEU A 37 2.32 -2.98 1.87
CA LEU A 37 1.98 -3.66 0.61
C LEU A 37 3.24 -3.99 -0.21
N ALA A 38 4.22 -3.09 -0.22
CA ALA A 38 5.52 -3.31 -0.86
C ALA A 38 6.43 -4.31 -0.11
N GLY A 39 6.04 -4.79 1.08
CA GLY A 39 6.80 -5.77 1.87
C GLY A 39 7.82 -5.17 2.85
N HIS A 40 7.84 -3.85 3.02
CA HIS A 40 8.75 -3.13 3.93
C HIS A 40 8.13 -2.94 5.31
N SER A 41 7.83 -4.02 6.02
CA SER A 41 7.10 -3.99 7.31
C SER A 41 7.76 -3.10 8.36
N ALA A 42 9.09 -3.19 8.54
CA ALA A 42 9.80 -2.37 9.52
C ALA A 42 9.73 -0.86 9.22
N LEU A 43 9.68 -0.50 7.94
CA LEU A 43 9.53 0.90 7.53
C LEU A 43 8.08 1.35 7.71
N ALA A 44 7.11 0.48 7.41
CA ALA A 44 5.70 0.74 7.65
C ALA A 44 5.39 1.01 9.13
N ASP A 45 6.02 0.26 10.04
CA ASP A 45 5.81 0.43 11.48
C ASP A 45 6.37 1.77 11.97
N ARG A 46 7.58 2.16 11.52
CA ARG A 46 8.16 3.49 11.81
C ARG A 46 7.28 4.64 11.34
N TRP A 47 6.65 4.50 10.17
CA TRP A 47 5.72 5.50 9.65
C TRP A 47 4.39 5.50 10.40
N SER A 48 3.93 4.35 10.90
CA SER A 48 2.70 4.26 11.68
C SER A 48 2.81 4.97 13.04
N GLU A 49 4.03 5.18 13.55
CA GLU A 49 4.31 5.89 14.79
C GLU A 49 4.49 7.41 14.62
N GLN A 50 4.54 7.91 13.37
CA GLN A 50 4.72 9.34 13.12
C GLN A 50 3.44 10.13 13.42
N PRO A 51 3.56 11.39 13.88
CA PRO A 51 2.40 12.24 14.12
C PRO A 51 1.69 12.58 12.82
N ASN A 52 0.37 12.75 12.91
CA ASN A 52 -0.47 13.12 11.77
C ASN A 52 0.01 14.43 11.13
N GLY A 53 0.24 14.40 9.82
CA GLY A 53 0.68 15.54 9.03
C GLY A 53 0.93 15.13 7.58
N VAL A 54 0.88 16.09 6.64
CA VAL A 54 1.20 15.78 5.24
C VAL A 54 2.71 15.82 5.06
N CYS A 55 3.30 14.67 4.75
CA CYS A 55 4.71 14.53 4.41
C CYS A 55 4.87 14.62 2.89
N ASN A 56 5.78 15.48 2.42
CA ASN A 56 6.15 15.53 1.02
C ASN A 56 7.18 14.42 0.75
N MET A 57 6.80 13.45 -0.07
CA MET A 57 7.61 12.27 -0.36
C MET A 57 8.41 12.44 -1.65
N ASP A 58 9.52 11.72 -1.74
CA ASP A 58 10.23 11.59 -3.01
C ASP A 58 9.39 10.79 -4.01
N ARG A 59 9.20 11.36 -5.20
CA ARG A 59 8.30 10.78 -6.23
C ARG A 59 8.82 9.46 -6.76
N TRP A 60 10.14 9.28 -6.82
CA TRP A 60 10.75 8.03 -7.29
C TRP A 60 10.60 6.94 -6.25
N ALA A 61 10.79 7.26 -4.97
CA ALA A 61 10.54 6.33 -3.87
C ALA A 61 9.09 5.83 -3.85
N ILE A 62 8.11 6.72 -4.08
CA ILE A 62 6.70 6.32 -4.15
C ILE A 62 6.41 5.44 -5.37
N ARG A 63 6.93 5.80 -6.55
CA ARG A 63 6.76 5.00 -7.77
C ARG A 63 7.35 3.60 -7.62
N ASP A 64 8.53 3.51 -7.02
CA ASP A 64 9.21 2.24 -6.77
C ASP A 64 8.44 1.38 -5.77
N ALA A 65 7.99 1.97 -4.65
CA ALA A 65 7.16 1.27 -3.68
C ALA A 65 5.82 0.79 -4.26
N VAL A 66 5.18 1.59 -5.14
CA VAL A 66 3.96 1.18 -5.85
C VAL A 66 4.24 -0.01 -6.76
N LYS A 67 5.32 0.02 -7.54
CA LYS A 67 5.70 -1.09 -8.42
C LYS A 67 5.93 -2.38 -7.63
N GLN A 68 6.70 -2.31 -6.54
CA GLN A 68 6.95 -3.46 -5.66
C GLN A 68 5.65 -4.00 -5.06
N ALA A 69 4.73 -3.13 -4.64
CA ALA A 69 3.42 -3.54 -4.13
C ALA A 69 2.55 -4.21 -5.21
N GLU A 70 2.54 -3.70 -6.43
CA GLU A 70 1.83 -4.31 -7.57
C GLU A 70 2.37 -5.69 -7.91
N GLU A 71 3.70 -5.83 -7.99
CA GLU A 71 4.38 -7.13 -8.25
C GLU A 71 3.97 -8.15 -7.18
N ARG A 72 4.01 -7.78 -5.91
CA ARG A 72 3.60 -8.66 -4.81
C ARG A 72 2.13 -9.03 -4.85
N LEU A 73 1.24 -8.08 -5.18
CA LEU A 73 -0.20 -8.39 -5.32
C LEU A 73 -0.47 -9.34 -6.49
N VAL A 74 0.34 -9.29 -7.55
CA VAL A 74 0.28 -10.23 -8.68
C VAL A 74 0.89 -11.59 -8.34
N GLU A 75 1.90 -11.65 -7.47
CA GLU A 75 2.51 -12.87 -6.93
C GLU A 75 1.70 -13.51 -5.78
N THR A 76 0.73 -12.78 -5.23
CA THR A 76 -0.22 -13.30 -4.24
C THR A 76 -1.58 -13.74 -4.84
N PRO A 77 -1.69 -14.50 -5.96
CA PRO A 77 -2.94 -15.13 -6.34
C PRO A 77 -2.96 -16.57 -5.80
N LYS A 78 -3.90 -16.85 -4.87
CA LYS A 78 -4.31 -18.19 -4.43
C LYS A 78 -3.25 -19.02 -3.67
N THR A 79 -3.15 -18.85 -2.35
CA THR A 79 -2.67 -19.94 -1.48
C THR A 79 -3.44 -20.04 -0.16
N THR A 80 -4.72 -19.65 -0.15
CA THR A 80 -5.55 -19.79 1.07
C THR A 80 -7.04 -19.99 0.79
N ALA A 81 -7.41 -20.56 -0.36
CA ALA A 81 -8.82 -20.86 -0.66
C ALA A 81 -9.08 -22.31 -1.12
N GLU A 82 -8.08 -23.20 -1.16
CA GLU A 82 -8.24 -24.58 -1.65
C GLU A 82 -7.87 -25.69 -0.63
N ILE A 83 -7.72 -25.40 0.67
CA ILE A 83 -7.33 -26.45 1.66
C ILE A 83 -8.41 -26.73 2.71
N LEU A 84 -9.70 -26.52 2.41
CA LEU A 84 -10.79 -27.06 3.24
C LEU A 84 -11.97 -27.58 2.38
N GLN A 85 -11.67 -28.40 1.38
CA GLN A 85 -12.57 -29.48 0.99
C GLN A 85 -11.88 -30.81 1.30
N PHE A 86 -12.12 -31.34 2.50
CA PHE A 86 -11.91 -32.76 2.77
C PHE A 86 -13.28 -33.44 2.83
N PRO A 87 -13.49 -34.53 2.07
CA PRO A 87 -14.72 -35.29 2.12
C PRO A 87 -14.65 -36.27 3.29
N ARG A 88 -15.78 -36.41 4.00
CA ARG A 88 -16.33 -37.70 4.43
C ARG A 88 -17.78 -37.53 4.86
#